data_AF-A0A0L0W623-F1
#
_entry.id   AF-A0A0L0W623-F1
#
_cell.length_a   1.000
_cell.length_b   1.000
_cell.length_c   1.000
_cell.angle_alpha   90.00
_cell.angle_beta   90.00
_cell.angle_gamma   90.00
#
_symmetry.space_group_name_H-M   'P 1'
#
loop_
_entity.id
_entity.type
_entity.pdbx_description
1 polymer ?
#
loop_
_entity_poly.entity_id
_entity_poly.type
_entity_poly.pdbx_seq_one_letter_code
_entity_poly.pdbx_strand_id
1 'polypeptide(L)'
;MKLKELLELQKELDDRIIEKKYNPSDMGQLNYLHEMMLPERLLALQVETSELANATRCFKYWSDKGPEPKERILDEYADVLHFVLSVGNTLNFTAEEIEEAYIKKHKENYKRLEEGY
;
A
#
# COMPACT_ATOMS: atom_id res chain seq x y z
N MET A 1 -15.59 -6.89 -6.74
CA MET A 1 -14.40 -7.54 -6.14
C MET A 1 -13.89 -6.67 -5.02
N LYS A 2 -13.35 -7.24 -3.95
CA LYS A 2 -12.94 -6.50 -2.74
C LYS A 2 -11.86 -5.45 -3.00
N LEU A 3 -10.99 -5.62 -4.01
CA LEU A 3 -9.91 -4.66 -4.29
C LEU A 3 -10.46 -3.31 -4.78
N LYS A 4 -11.46 -3.33 -5.68
CA LYS A 4 -12.13 -2.12 -6.14
C LYS A 4 -12.72 -1.32 -4.96
N GLU A 5 -13.44 -2.00 -4.08
CA GLU A 5 -14.01 -1.39 -2.87
C GLU A 5 -12.93 -0.79 -1.97
N LEU A 6 -11.79 -1.48 -1.80
CA LEU A 6 -10.66 -0.96 -1.01
C LEU A 6 -9.99 0.27 -1.64
N LEU A 7 -9.82 0.28 -2.97
CA LEU A 7 -9.28 1.44 -3.69
C LEU A 7 -10.23 2.65 -3.56
N GLU A 8 -11.54 2.44 -3.68
CA GLU A 8 -12.56 3.47 -3.50
C GLU A 8 -12.54 4.04 -2.07
N LEU A 9 -12.50 3.17 -1.05
CA LEU A 9 -12.39 3.59 0.36
C LEU A 9 -11.10 4.37 0.64
N GLN A 10 -9.97 3.90 0.11
CA GLN A 10 -8.70 4.60 0.27
C GLN A 10 -8.72 5.96 -0.42
N LYS A 11 -9.32 6.05 -1.62
CA LYS A 11 -9.45 7.30 -2.34
C LYS A 11 -10.27 8.31 -1.54
N GLU A 12 -11.41 7.90 -0.99
CA GLU A 12 -12.26 8.76 -0.16
C GLU A 12 -11.50 9.29 1.07
N LEU A 13 -10.70 8.45 1.72
CA LEU A 13 -9.86 8.85 2.84
C LEU A 13 -8.78 9.86 2.41
N ASP A 14 -8.06 9.56 1.33
CA ASP A 14 -7.02 10.42 0.78
C ASP A 14 -7.56 11.80 0.38
N ASP A 15 -8.71 11.84 -0.29
CA ASP A 15 -9.40 13.07 -0.68
C ASP A 15 -9.69 13.92 0.56
N ARG A 16 -10.28 13.32 1.61
CA ARG A 16 -10.59 14.01 2.88
C ARG A 16 -9.35 14.55 3.59
N ILE A 17 -8.24 13.82 3.55
CA ILE A 17 -6.96 14.28 4.14
C ILE A 17 -6.48 15.53 3.41
N ILE A 18 -6.51 15.52 2.08
CA ILE A 18 -6.06 16.66 1.26
C ILE A 18 -7.00 17.86 1.45
N GLU A 19 -8.31 17.63 1.42
CA GLU A 19 -9.33 18.66 1.68
C GLU A 19 -9.11 19.35 3.02
N LYS A 20 -8.92 18.57 4.08
CA LYS A 20 -8.71 19.10 5.43
C LYS A 20 -7.40 19.87 5.58
N LYS A 21 -6.33 19.44 4.89
CA LYS A 21 -4.99 20.02 5.08
C LYS A 21 -4.70 21.19 4.15
N TYR A 22 -5.22 21.15 2.93
CA TYR A 22 -4.86 22.10 1.87
C TYR A 22 -6.05 22.88 1.32
N ASN A 23 -7.28 22.44 1.58
CA ASN A 23 -8.53 23.11 1.16
C ASN A 23 -8.52 23.53 -0.32
N PRO A 24 -8.46 22.56 -1.26
CA PRO A 24 -8.39 22.85 -2.68
C PRO A 24 -9.66 23.56 -3.16
N SER A 25 -9.50 24.52 -4.08
CA SER A 25 -10.60 25.34 -4.62
C SER A 25 -11.50 24.58 -5.59
N ASP A 26 -10.96 23.55 -6.24
CA ASP A 26 -11.62 22.76 -7.27
C ASP A 26 -10.96 21.37 -7.42
N MET A 27 -11.59 20.54 -8.26
CA MET A 27 -11.11 19.19 -8.56
C MET A 27 -9.75 19.15 -9.26
N GLY A 28 -9.40 20.20 -10.03
CA GLY A 28 -8.10 20.29 -10.69
C GLY A 28 -6.98 20.45 -9.67
N GLN A 29 -7.18 21.33 -8.67
CA GLN A 29 -6.22 21.48 -7.58
C GLN A 29 -6.15 20.23 -6.69
N LEU A 30 -7.28 19.57 -6.42
CA LEU A 30 -7.29 18.30 -5.68
C LEU A 30 -6.43 17.25 -6.39
N ASN A 31 -6.66 17.03 -7.70
CA ASN A 31 -5.90 16.06 -8.49
C ASN A 31 -4.39 16.40 -8.55
N TYR A 32 -4.06 17.68 -8.73
CA TYR A 32 -2.66 18.14 -8.70
C TYR A 32 -1.98 17.81 -7.34
N LEU A 33 -2.68 18.01 -6.22
CA LEU A 33 -2.16 17.69 -4.90
C LEU A 33 -1.96 16.18 -4.72
N HIS A 34 -2.85 15.32 -5.25
CA HIS A 34 -2.62 13.88 -5.24
C HIS A 34 -1.31 13.51 -5.95
N GLU A 35 -1.12 13.99 -7.18
CA GLU A 35 0.09 13.72 -7.97
C GLU A 35 1.35 14.22 -7.27
N MET A 36 1.29 15.44 -6.71
CA MET A 36 2.41 16.05 -5.99
C MET A 36 2.80 15.26 -4.73
N MET A 37 1.86 14.56 -4.10
CA MET A 37 2.08 13.80 -2.86
C MET A 37 2.55 12.36 -3.07
N LEU A 38 2.82 11.93 -4.32
CA LEU A 38 3.36 10.60 -4.61
C LEU A 38 4.66 10.29 -3.84
N PRO A 39 5.65 11.21 -3.75
CA PRO A 39 6.88 10.95 -2.97
C PRO A 39 6.61 10.70 -1.48
N GLU A 40 5.71 11.46 -0.87
CA GLU A 40 5.31 11.29 0.53
C GLU A 40 4.60 9.95 0.76
N ARG A 41 3.73 9.53 -0.17
CA ARG A 41 3.04 8.22 -0.10
C ARG A 41 4.03 7.06 -0.23
N LEU A 42 5.01 7.18 -1.12
CA LEU A 42 6.08 6.18 -1.27
C LEU A 42 6.98 6.11 -0.02
N LEU A 43 7.32 7.27 0.56
CA LEU A 43 8.09 7.32 1.80
C LEU A 43 7.31 6.69 2.95
N ALA A 44 6.02 7.02 3.10
CA ALA A 44 5.16 6.43 4.12
C ALA A 44 5.06 4.91 3.95
N LEU A 45 4.87 4.39 2.73
CA LEU A 45 4.90 2.95 2.45
C LEU A 45 6.20 2.29 2.94
N GLN A 46 7.36 2.93 2.73
CA GLN A 46 8.64 2.42 3.21
C GLN A 46 8.72 2.42 4.74
N VAL A 47 8.21 3.47 5.38
CA VAL A 47 8.15 3.58 6.85
C VAL A 47 7.28 2.48 7.43
N GLU A 48 6.03 2.32 6.96
CA GLU A 48 5.12 1.28 7.47
C GLU A 48 5.64 -0.13 7.22
N THR A 49 6.33 -0.36 6.10
CA THR A 49 7.00 -1.65 5.86
C THR A 49 8.08 -1.92 6.90
N SER A 50 8.77 -0.86 7.36
CA SER A 50 9.77 -0.94 8.42
C SER A 50 9.15 -1.11 9.81
N GLU A 51 7.97 -0.54 10.04
CA GLU A 51 7.19 -0.76 11.27
C GLU A 51 6.69 -2.21 11.36
N LEU A 52 6.17 -2.76 10.27
CA LEU A 52 5.83 -4.19 10.16
C LEU A 52 7.06 -5.09 10.40
N ALA A 53 8.22 -4.73 9.86
CA ALA A 53 9.47 -5.45 10.14
C ALA A 53 9.85 -5.35 11.63
N ASN A 54 9.57 -4.22 12.28
CA ASN A 54 9.79 -4.04 13.71
C ASN A 54 8.85 -4.88 14.58
N ALA A 55 7.56 -4.92 14.25
CA ALA A 55 6.54 -5.70 14.97
C ALA A 55 6.79 -7.20 14.84
N THR A 56 7.14 -7.67 13.63
CA THR A 56 7.54 -9.07 13.40
C THR A 56 8.93 -9.39 13.96
N ARG A 57 9.77 -8.37 14.17
CA ARG A 57 11.16 -8.47 14.63
C ARG A 57 12.03 -9.37 13.75
N CYS A 58 11.64 -9.59 12.49
CA CYS A 58 12.25 -10.57 11.58
C CYS A 58 13.74 -10.30 11.28
N PHE A 59 14.21 -9.07 11.49
CA PHE A 59 15.59 -8.66 11.26
C PHE A 59 16.46 -8.59 12.53
N LYS A 60 15.87 -8.75 13.73
CA LYS A 60 16.56 -8.54 15.01
C LYS A 60 17.32 -9.80 15.46
N TYR A 61 18.31 -10.23 14.67
CA TYR A 61 19.10 -11.45 14.90
C TYR A 61 19.95 -11.43 16.19
N TRP A 62 20.15 -10.25 16.81
CA TRP A 62 20.87 -10.08 18.06
C TRP A 62 19.99 -10.22 19.31
N SER A 63 18.72 -10.61 19.18
CA SER A 63 17.77 -10.61 20.29
C SER A 63 16.83 -11.81 20.23
N ASP A 64 16.72 -12.52 21.35
CA ASP A 64 15.82 -13.68 21.51
C ASP A 64 14.35 -13.33 21.78
N LYS A 65 14.01 -12.03 21.88
CA LYS A 65 12.60 -11.64 22.08
C LYS A 65 11.79 -11.98 20.82
N GLY A 66 10.68 -12.68 21.02
CA GLY A 66 9.71 -13.00 19.98
C GLY A 66 8.94 -11.78 19.46
N PRO A 67 8.17 -11.95 18.35
CA PRO A 67 7.39 -10.89 17.72
C PRO A 67 6.34 -10.28 18.65
N GLU A 68 5.81 -9.12 18.25
CA GLU A 68 4.63 -8.53 18.86
C GLU A 68 3.38 -9.42 18.68
N PRO A 69 2.29 -9.16 19.44
CA PRO A 69 1.03 -9.89 19.26
C PRO A 69 0.51 -9.81 17.82
N LYS A 70 -0.22 -10.84 17.40
CA LYS A 70 -0.75 -10.96 16.04
C LYS A 70 -1.60 -9.75 15.63
N GLU A 71 -2.36 -9.21 16.58
CA GLU A 71 -3.22 -8.05 16.39
C GLU A 71 -2.39 -6.83 15.98
N ARG A 72 -1.27 -6.58 16.67
CA ARG A 72 -0.36 -5.48 16.31
C ARG A 72 0.28 -5.69 14.94
N ILE A 73 0.71 -6.92 14.63
CA ILE A 73 1.25 -7.23 13.30
C ILE A 73 0.20 -7.00 12.20
N LEU A 74 -1.06 -7.32 12.46
CA LEU A 74 -2.15 -7.09 11.51
C LEU A 74 -2.43 -5.61 11.31
N ASP A 75 -2.34 -4.79 12.36
CA ASP A 75 -2.45 -3.33 12.25
C ASP A 75 -1.35 -2.79 11.33
N GLU A 76 -0.08 -3.12 11.59
CA GLU A 76 1.05 -2.67 10.76
C GLU A 76 0.93 -3.17 9.31
N TYR A 77 0.42 -4.39 9.12
CA TYR A 77 0.15 -4.91 7.77
C TYR A 77 -0.96 -4.14 7.05
N ALA A 78 -1.99 -3.71 7.79
CA ALA A 78 -3.05 -2.87 7.24
C ALA A 78 -2.53 -1.46 6.89
N ASP A 79 -1.63 -0.89 7.69
CA ASP A 79 -0.99 0.39 7.40
C ASP A 79 -0.14 0.34 6.12
N VAL A 80 0.61 -0.76 5.92
CA VAL A 80 1.27 -1.04 4.62
C VAL A 80 0.24 -1.08 3.49
N LEU A 81 -0.88 -1.77 3.67
CA LEU A 81 -1.92 -1.88 2.64
C LEU A 81 -2.54 -0.51 2.30
N HIS A 82 -2.79 0.35 3.30
CA HIS A 82 -3.29 1.71 3.08
C HIS A 82 -2.41 2.47 2.09
N PHE A 83 -1.08 2.46 2.30
CA PHE A 83 -0.17 3.18 1.40
C PHE A 83 0.05 2.49 0.05
N VAL A 84 -0.03 1.15 -0.03
CA VAL A 84 -0.06 0.45 -1.32
C VAL A 84 -1.26 0.91 -2.17
N LEU A 85 -2.44 0.99 -1.56
CA LEU A 85 -3.66 1.44 -2.24
C LEU A 85 -3.57 2.93 -2.60
N SER A 86 -3.06 3.79 -1.71
CA SER A 86 -2.86 5.21 -2.00
C SER A 86 -1.89 5.42 -3.16
N VAL A 87 -0.79 4.67 -3.23
CA VAL A 87 0.15 4.72 -4.37
C VAL A 87 -0.54 4.25 -5.65
N GLY A 88 -1.28 3.14 -5.62
CA GLY A 88 -2.04 2.65 -6.77
C GLY A 88 -3.05 3.69 -7.31
N ASN A 89 -3.83 4.30 -6.43
CA ASN A 89 -4.75 5.38 -6.77
C ASN A 89 -4.03 6.60 -7.35
N THR A 90 -2.88 6.99 -6.80
CA THR A 90 -2.08 8.14 -7.29
C THR A 90 -1.54 7.90 -8.70
N LEU A 91 -1.19 6.65 -9.02
CA LEU A 91 -0.74 6.23 -10.34
C LEU A 91 -1.90 5.96 -11.31
N ASN A 92 -3.14 6.20 -10.90
CA ASN A 92 -4.36 5.96 -11.67
C ASN A 92 -4.55 4.50 -12.11
N PHE A 93 -4.09 3.54 -11.31
CA PHE A 93 -4.34 2.13 -11.58
C PHE A 93 -5.77 1.74 -11.23
N THR A 94 -6.42 1.02 -12.13
CA THR A 94 -7.71 0.38 -11.90
C THR A 94 -7.55 -0.94 -11.16
N ALA A 95 -8.61 -1.40 -10.50
CA ALA A 95 -8.63 -2.71 -9.86
C ALA A 95 -8.36 -3.83 -10.89
N GLU A 96 -8.96 -3.71 -12.07
CA GLU A 96 -8.82 -4.66 -13.17
C GLU A 96 -7.38 -4.76 -13.65
N GLU A 97 -6.68 -3.63 -13.85
CA GLU A 97 -5.26 -3.62 -14.26
C GLU A 97 -4.36 -4.29 -13.21
N ILE A 98 -4.60 -4.03 -11.92
CA ILE A 98 -3.83 -4.63 -10.82
C ILE A 98 -4.08 -6.14 -10.77
N GLU A 99 -5.33 -6.57 -10.88
CA GLU A 99 -5.72 -7.98 -10.84
C GLU A 99 -5.14 -8.76 -12.02
N GLU A 100 -5.23 -8.21 -13.24
CA GLU A 100 -4.65 -8.81 -14.43
C GLU A 100 -3.12 -8.92 -14.33
N ALA A 101 -2.45 -7.86 -13.87
CA ALA A 101 -1.01 -7.85 -13.64
C ALA A 101 -0.59 -8.90 -12.61
N TYR A 102 -1.33 -9.03 -11.51
CA TYR A 102 -1.10 -10.06 -10.50
C TYR A 102 -1.25 -11.46 -11.07
N ILE A 103 -2.35 -11.75 -11.77
CA ILE A 103 -2.62 -13.07 -12.36
C ILE A 103 -1.54 -13.44 -13.38
N LYS A 104 -1.14 -12.51 -14.24
CA LYS A 104 -0.05 -12.72 -15.20
C LYS A 104 1.26 -13.07 -14.48
N LYS A 105 1.66 -12.26 -13.50
CA LYS A 105 2.88 -12.47 -12.73
C LYS A 105 2.85 -13.80 -11.96
N HIS A 106 1.70 -14.16 -11.41
CA HIS A 106 1.48 -15.41 -10.70
C HIS A 106 1.73 -16.63 -11.61
N LYS A 107 1.16 -16.64 -12.82
CA LYS A 107 1.38 -17.69 -13.82
C LYS A 107 2.85 -17.80 -14.23
N GLU A 108 3.53 -16.68 -14.46
CA GLU A 108 4.96 -16.65 -14.78
C GLU A 108 5.81 -17.24 -13.64
N ASN A 109 5.50 -16.90 -12.39
CA ASN A 109 6.21 -17.45 -11.23
C ASN A 109 6.00 -18.96 -11.07
N TYR A 110 4.77 -19.47 -11.29
CA TYR A 110 4.50 -20.90 -11.28
C TYR A 110 5.29 -21.65 -12.35
N LYS A 111 5.32 -21.12 -13.57
CA LYS A 111 6.11 -21.69 -14.67
C LYS A 111 7.60 -21.78 -14.32
N ARG A 112 8.17 -20.75 -13.66
CA ARG A 112 9.57 -20.76 -13.22
C ARG A 112 9.88 -21.90 -12.23
N LEU A 113 8.96 -22.21 -11.32
CA LEU A 113 9.12 -23.32 -10.38
C LEU A 113 9.12 -24.68 -11.09
N GLU A 114 8.28 -24.85 -12.11
CA GLU A 114 8.25 -26.08 -12.93
C GLU A 114 9.53 -26.26 -13.76
N GLU A 115 10.16 -25.16 -14.17
CA GLU A 115 11.38 -25.14 -14.98
C GLU A 115 12.67 -25.23 -14.15
N GLY A 116 12.57 -25.43 -12.82
CA GLY A 116 13.70 -25.70 -11.94
C GLY A 116 14.38 -24.46 -11.35
N TYR A 117 13.64 -23.36 -11.19
CA TYR A 117 13.99 -22.31 -10.23
C TYR A 117 13.73 -22.78 -8.78
#